data_AF-A0A0P7YAD1-F1
#
_entry.id   AF-A0A0P7YAD1-F1
#
_cell.length_a   1.000
_cell.length_b   1.000
_cell.length_c   1.000
_cell.angle_alpha   90.00
_cell.angle_beta   90.00
_cell.angle_gamma   90.00
#
_symmetry.space_group_name_H-M   'P 1'
#
loop_
_entity.id
_entity.type
_entity.pdbx_description
1 polymer ?
#
loop_
_entity_poly.entity_id
_entity_poly.type
_entity_poly.pdbx_seq_one_letter_code
_entity_poly.pdbx_strand_id
1 'polypeptide(L)'
;MEENVESHIGHLYRSHKFYGKRPVGGVWGFPMSQYLRDQAWFCGRNARMSACLALERVAVGKGLPTESLFYRAVFHVILQDHYNAFKSEKRVGNVYSKAGSFVDYVRKALRKLELDESKLSDSLVQSYHDKYRPRMKEMEAFNMLKVSLAPCIEGLILLDRLCYLKEQVNHCPQGPEG
;
A
#
# COMPACT_ATOMS: atom_id res chain seq x y z
N MET A 1 -17.64 -21.22 14.19
CA MET A 1 -16.47 -20.40 14.55
C MET A 1 -15.81 -19.84 13.28
N GLU A 2 -16.59 -19.21 12.39
CA GLU A 2 -16.14 -18.73 11.08
C GLU A 2 -16.24 -17.20 10.93
N GLU A 3 -16.86 -16.49 11.88
CA GLU A 3 -17.10 -15.04 11.80
C GLU A 3 -15.87 -14.15 12.08
N ASN A 4 -14.74 -14.69 12.55
CA ASN A 4 -13.66 -13.85 13.09
C ASN A 4 -12.51 -13.55 12.11
N VAL A 5 -12.48 -14.18 10.93
CA VAL A 5 -11.36 -14.05 9.97
C VAL A 5 -11.61 -12.94 8.94
N GLU A 6 -12.86 -12.72 8.52
CA GLU A 6 -13.22 -11.62 7.59
C GLU A 6 -13.04 -10.24 8.23
N SER A 7 -13.36 -10.11 9.52
CA SER A 7 -13.13 -8.89 10.31
C SER A 7 -11.66 -8.47 10.31
N HIS A 8 -10.73 -9.43 10.40
CA HIS A 8 -9.31 -9.14 10.63
C HIS A 8 -8.51 -8.74 9.38
N ILE A 9 -8.81 -9.34 8.21
CA ILE A 9 -8.27 -8.82 6.93
C ILE A 9 -8.87 -7.46 6.62
N GLY A 10 -10.16 -7.28 6.92
CA GLY A 10 -10.82 -5.99 6.92
C GLY A 10 -10.11 -4.99 7.82
N HIS A 11 -9.65 -5.38 9.01
CA HIS A 11 -9.01 -4.49 9.98
C HIS A 11 -7.60 -4.02 9.58
N LEU A 12 -6.84 -4.89 8.90
CA LEU A 12 -5.52 -4.55 8.33
C LEU A 12 -5.63 -3.50 7.21
N TYR A 13 -6.75 -3.45 6.48
CA TYR A 13 -7.07 -2.37 5.54
C TYR A 13 -7.84 -1.20 6.17
N ARG A 14 -8.61 -1.44 7.25
CA ARG A 14 -9.40 -0.43 7.99
C ARG A 14 -8.53 0.51 8.83
N SER A 15 -7.28 0.14 9.11
CA SER A 15 -6.34 1.01 9.85
C SER A 15 -5.78 2.17 9.01
N HIS A 16 -6.02 2.17 7.70
CA HIS A 16 -5.99 3.42 6.94
C HIS A 16 -7.34 4.12 7.12
N LYS A 17 -7.50 4.86 8.22
CA LYS A 17 -8.53 5.90 8.28
C LYS A 17 -8.36 6.75 7.01
N PHE A 18 -9.35 6.70 6.10
CA PHE A 18 -9.52 7.63 4.97
C PHE A 18 -9.90 9.05 5.44
N TYR A 19 -9.44 9.43 6.62
CA TYR A 19 -9.31 10.81 7.04
C TYR A 19 -7.82 11.08 6.99
N GLY A 20 -7.35 11.58 5.84
CA GLY A 20 -6.01 12.14 5.75
C GLY A 20 -5.84 13.11 6.91
N LYS A 21 -4.91 12.84 7.83
CA LYS A 21 -4.49 13.86 8.81
C LYS A 21 -4.16 15.11 7.99
N ARG A 22 -4.80 16.24 8.32
CA ARG A 22 -4.42 17.56 7.79
C ARG A 22 -2.89 17.66 7.84
N PRO A 23 -2.20 18.09 6.76
CA PRO A 23 -0.77 18.31 6.83
C PRO A 23 -0.52 19.36 7.91
N VAL A 24 0.15 18.96 9.00
CA VAL A 24 0.61 19.90 10.01
C VAL A 24 1.71 20.72 9.34
N GLY A 25 1.41 21.95 8.94
CA GLY A 25 2.33 22.83 8.22
C GLY A 25 1.95 23.21 6.77
N GLY A 26 0.72 22.96 6.32
CA GLY A 26 0.20 23.55 5.06
C GLY A 26 0.77 22.98 3.76
N VAL A 27 1.60 21.93 3.82
CA VAL A 27 2.14 21.26 2.64
C VAL A 27 1.16 20.18 2.17
N TRP A 28 0.31 20.52 1.21
CA TRP A 28 -0.64 19.58 0.57
C TRP A 28 0.06 18.47 -0.24
N GLY A 29 1.39 18.60 -0.42
CA GLY A 29 2.19 17.73 -1.26
C GLY A 29 2.18 18.22 -2.69
N PHE A 30 2.06 17.28 -3.63
CA PHE A 30 1.82 17.51 -5.06
C PHE A 30 0.83 18.66 -5.31
N PRO A 31 1.03 19.53 -6.34
CA PRO A 31 0.15 20.67 -6.56
C PRO A 31 -1.28 20.19 -6.80
N MET A 32 -2.23 20.74 -6.02
CA MET A 32 -3.66 20.47 -6.13
C MET A 32 -4.43 21.77 -6.35
N SER A 33 -5.57 21.70 -7.05
CA SER A 33 -6.45 22.85 -7.27
C SER A 33 -6.95 23.46 -5.96
N GLN A 34 -7.30 24.74 -5.99
CA GLN A 34 -7.94 25.43 -4.88
C GLN A 34 -9.25 24.73 -4.49
N TYR A 35 -10.02 24.28 -5.49
CA TYR A 35 -11.25 23.51 -5.25
C TYR A 35 -11.02 22.29 -4.34
N LEU A 36 -10.05 21.43 -4.66
CA LEU A 36 -9.76 20.26 -3.81
C LEU A 36 -9.16 20.63 -2.45
N ARG A 37 -8.38 21.71 -2.37
CA ARG A 37 -7.88 22.24 -1.09
C ARG A 37 -9.01 22.71 -0.17
N ASP A 38 -9.98 23.45 -0.71
CA ASP A 38 -11.14 23.96 0.04
C ASP A 38 -12.02 22.83 0.56
N GLN A 39 -12.16 21.77 -0.24
CA GLN A 39 -12.87 20.56 0.13
C GLN A 39 -12.03 19.61 1.03
N ALA A 40 -10.85 20.05 1.48
CA ALA A 40 -9.94 19.30 2.34
C ALA A 40 -9.56 17.90 1.83
N TRP A 41 -9.50 17.72 0.50
CA TRP A 41 -9.00 16.48 -0.09
C TRP A 41 -7.50 16.34 0.08
N PHE A 42 -7.02 15.09 0.03
CA PHE A 42 -5.60 14.80 0.12
C PHE A 42 -5.20 13.69 -0.86
N CYS A 43 -4.43 14.04 -1.89
CA CYS A 43 -3.82 13.07 -2.79
C CYS A 43 -2.46 12.59 -2.23
N GLY A 44 -2.50 11.61 -1.33
CA GLY A 44 -1.31 11.06 -0.68
C GLY A 44 -0.42 10.20 -1.60
N ARG A 45 0.74 9.77 -1.08
CA ARG A 45 1.68 8.90 -1.81
C ARG A 45 1.00 7.63 -2.35
N ASN A 46 0.13 6.99 -1.57
CA ASN A 46 -0.54 5.76 -1.97
C ASN A 46 -1.45 5.96 -3.18
N ALA A 47 -2.23 7.05 -3.22
CA ALA A 47 -3.07 7.38 -4.36
C ALA A 47 -2.23 7.59 -5.62
N ARG A 48 -1.14 8.36 -5.53
CA ARG A 48 -0.21 8.57 -6.65
C ARG A 48 0.47 7.27 -7.11
N MET A 49 0.89 6.42 -6.17
CA MET A 49 1.46 5.11 -6.51
C MET A 49 0.44 4.19 -7.17
N SER A 50 -0.83 4.22 -6.72
CA SER A 50 -1.91 3.45 -7.30
C SER A 50 -2.28 3.91 -8.71
N ALA A 51 -2.28 5.22 -8.98
CA ALA A 51 -2.49 5.77 -10.32
C ALA A 51 -1.46 5.26 -11.35
N CYS A 52 -0.25 4.91 -10.92
CA CYS A 52 0.79 4.37 -11.79
C CYS A 52 0.67 2.86 -12.07
N LEU A 53 -0.37 2.18 -11.57
CA LEU A 53 -0.60 0.76 -11.85
C LEU A 53 -1.25 0.60 -13.23
N ALA A 54 -0.43 0.40 -14.26
CA ALA A 54 -0.93 0.19 -15.62
C ALA A 54 -1.37 -1.26 -15.84
N LEU A 55 -2.60 -1.45 -16.34
CA LEU A 55 -3.15 -2.78 -16.68
C LEU A 55 -2.30 -3.50 -17.73
N GLU A 56 -1.86 -2.79 -18.77
CA GLU A 56 -1.02 -3.34 -19.84
C GLU A 56 0.29 -3.93 -19.29
N ARG A 57 0.93 -3.26 -18.32
CA ARG A 57 2.14 -3.76 -17.66
C ARG A 57 1.89 -5.07 -16.92
N VAL A 58 0.71 -5.25 -16.35
CA VAL A 58 0.32 -6.49 -15.66
C VAL A 58 0.02 -7.59 -16.67
N ALA A 59 -0.68 -7.27 -17.76
CA ALA A 59 -1.09 -8.23 -18.78
C ALA A 59 0.08 -8.74 -19.65
N VAL A 60 1.02 -7.86 -20.03
CA VAL A 60 2.16 -8.17 -20.92
C VAL A 60 3.44 -8.50 -20.11
N GLY A 61 3.52 -8.04 -18.87
CA GLY A 61 4.68 -8.26 -18.00
C GLY A 61 4.61 -9.55 -17.17
N LYS A 62 5.37 -9.60 -16.07
CA LYS A 62 5.46 -10.75 -15.16
C LYS A 62 4.23 -10.90 -14.22
N GLY A 63 3.10 -10.28 -14.54
CA GLY A 63 1.93 -10.23 -13.65
C GLY A 63 2.17 -9.42 -12.37
N LEU A 64 1.33 -9.63 -11.37
CA LEU A 64 1.43 -8.98 -10.06
C LEU A 64 2.48 -9.70 -9.17
N PRO A 65 3.24 -8.99 -8.32
CA PRO A 65 4.25 -9.58 -7.44
C PRO A 65 3.62 -10.27 -6.21
N THR A 66 2.66 -11.17 -6.46
CA THR A 66 1.76 -11.79 -5.47
C THR A 66 2.54 -12.51 -4.37
N GLU A 67 3.54 -13.32 -4.71
CA GLU A 67 4.29 -14.11 -3.72
C GLU A 67 4.98 -13.24 -2.65
N SER A 68 5.60 -12.13 -3.07
CA SER A 68 6.25 -11.21 -2.15
C SER A 68 5.28 -10.50 -1.22
N LEU A 69 4.07 -10.21 -1.70
CA LEU A 69 3.00 -9.62 -0.90
C LEU A 69 2.42 -10.65 0.08
N PHE A 70 2.31 -11.90 -0.36
CA PHE A 70 1.86 -13.02 0.45
C PHE A 70 2.78 -13.22 1.64
N TYR A 71 4.09 -13.29 1.40
CA TYR A 71 5.10 -13.47 2.45
C TYR A 71 5.01 -12.36 3.50
N ARG A 72 4.84 -11.10 3.06
CA ARG A 72 4.66 -9.96 3.97
C ARG A 72 3.40 -10.06 4.80
N ALA A 73 2.28 -10.46 4.18
CA ALA A 73 1.00 -10.58 4.86
C ALA A 73 1.03 -11.69 5.93
N VAL A 74 1.53 -12.88 5.58
CA VAL A 74 1.65 -13.99 6.54
C VAL A 74 2.64 -13.65 7.66
N PHE A 75 3.76 -13.00 7.33
CA PHE A 75 4.72 -12.56 8.34
C PHE A 75 4.12 -11.55 9.32
N HIS A 76 3.26 -10.64 8.87
CA HIS A 76 2.53 -9.75 9.78
C HIS A 76 1.63 -10.50 10.77
N VAL A 77 0.98 -11.59 10.34
CA VAL A 77 0.18 -12.43 11.25
C VAL A 77 1.10 -13.07 12.31
N ILE A 78 2.26 -13.57 11.91
CA ILE A 78 3.25 -14.13 12.86
C ILE A 78 3.72 -13.07 13.87
N LEU A 79 3.97 -11.84 13.43
CA LEU A 79 4.34 -10.73 14.32
C LEU A 79 3.25 -10.39 15.34
N GLN A 80 1.99 -10.43 14.90
CA GLN A 80 0.83 -10.22 15.76
C GLN A 80 0.72 -11.34 16.81
N ASP A 81 0.83 -12.60 16.39
CA ASP A 81 0.60 -13.76 17.25
C ASP A 81 1.73 -13.98 18.28
N HIS A 82 3.00 -13.73 17.91
CA HIS A 82 4.16 -14.15 18.72
C HIS A 82 4.98 -13.01 19.31
N TYR A 83 4.85 -11.78 18.79
CA TYR A 83 5.72 -10.66 19.18
C TYR A 83 4.96 -9.46 19.74
N ASN A 84 3.62 -9.47 19.76
CA ASN A 84 2.79 -8.31 20.12
C ASN A 84 3.21 -7.03 19.36
N ALA A 85 3.87 -7.19 18.21
CA ALA A 85 4.58 -6.12 17.52
C ALA A 85 3.66 -5.44 16.51
N PHE A 86 2.73 -4.64 17.00
CA PHE A 86 1.76 -3.96 16.14
C PHE A 86 2.27 -2.70 15.45
N LYS A 87 3.37 -2.11 15.94
CA LYS A 87 3.87 -0.81 15.46
C LYS A 87 5.39 -0.71 15.65
N SER A 88 6.14 -1.46 14.84
CA SER A 88 7.57 -1.20 14.71
C SER A 88 7.79 -0.08 13.69
N GLU A 89 8.57 0.95 14.06
CA GLU A 89 9.07 1.94 13.09
C GLU A 89 10.08 1.31 12.10
N LYS A 90 10.67 0.17 12.47
CA LYS A 90 11.63 -0.55 11.64
C LYS A 90 10.93 -1.21 10.45
N ARG A 91 11.54 -1.06 9.27
CA ARG A 91 11.00 -1.59 8.01
C ARG A 91 11.83 -2.76 7.51
N VAL A 92 11.17 -3.89 7.24
CA VAL A 92 11.79 -5.07 6.62
C VAL A 92 12.38 -4.76 5.23
N GLY A 93 11.85 -3.79 4.48
CA GLY A 93 12.36 -3.44 3.14
C GLY A 93 12.26 -4.61 2.14
N ASN A 94 13.22 -4.72 1.21
CA ASN A 94 13.25 -5.76 0.17
C ASN A 94 14.00 -7.03 0.63
N VAL A 95 13.46 -7.73 1.65
CA VAL A 95 14.00 -9.03 2.10
C VAL A 95 13.66 -10.15 1.14
N TYR A 96 12.50 -10.06 0.47
CA TYR A 96 12.00 -11.10 -0.43
C TYR A 96 13.01 -11.47 -1.52
N SER A 97 13.64 -10.50 -2.17
CA SER A 97 14.62 -10.77 -3.24
C SER A 97 15.87 -11.52 -2.78
N LYS A 98 16.08 -11.67 -1.47
CA LYS A 98 17.22 -12.36 -0.87
C LYS A 98 16.83 -13.68 -0.23
N ALA A 99 15.54 -14.03 -0.18
CA ALA A 99 15.06 -15.21 0.51
C ALA A 99 14.83 -16.36 -0.48
N GLY A 100 15.26 -17.57 -0.12
CA GLY A 100 15.05 -18.77 -0.93
C GLY A 100 13.72 -19.50 -0.63
N SER A 101 13.11 -19.22 0.52
CA SER A 101 11.87 -19.84 0.99
C SER A 101 11.12 -18.92 1.95
N PHE A 102 9.89 -19.27 2.31
CA PHE A 102 9.13 -18.53 3.32
C PHE A 102 9.80 -18.56 4.69
N VAL A 103 10.33 -19.72 5.10
CA VAL A 103 11.07 -19.84 6.36
C VAL A 103 12.28 -18.91 6.36
N ASP A 104 13.10 -18.95 5.31
CA ASP A 104 14.27 -18.08 5.17
C ASP A 104 13.88 -16.58 5.15
N TYR A 105 12.75 -16.25 4.50
CA TYR A 105 12.19 -14.90 4.52
C TYR A 105 11.87 -14.43 5.95
N VAL A 106 11.18 -15.24 6.74
CA VAL A 106 10.80 -14.91 8.13
C VAL A 106 12.05 -14.73 8.98
N ARG A 107 13.04 -15.64 8.88
CA ARG A 107 14.32 -15.54 9.60
C ARG A 107 15.04 -14.21 9.28
N LYS A 108 15.19 -13.88 8.00
CA LYS A 108 15.81 -12.60 7.57
C LYS A 108 15.01 -11.38 8.02
N ALA A 109 13.68 -11.45 7.99
CA ALA A 109 12.82 -10.36 8.41
C ALA A 109 12.92 -10.11 9.92
N LEU A 110 12.93 -11.17 10.74
CA LEU A 110 13.10 -11.07 12.20
C LEU A 110 14.46 -10.47 12.56
N ARG A 111 15.56 -10.91 11.94
CA ARG A 111 16.89 -10.29 12.14
C ARG A 111 16.88 -8.81 11.87
N LYS A 112 16.23 -8.40 10.79
CA LYS A 112 16.15 -6.98 10.40
C LYS A 112 15.29 -6.14 11.33
N LEU A 113 14.34 -6.76 12.02
CA LEU A 113 13.54 -6.13 13.06
C LEU A 113 14.18 -6.24 14.45
N GLU A 114 15.32 -6.95 14.57
CA GLU A 114 15.97 -7.28 15.83
C GLU A 114 15.04 -8.02 16.80
N LEU A 115 14.27 -8.97 16.26
CA LEU A 115 13.36 -9.81 17.02
C LEU A 115 13.95 -11.20 17.26
N ASP A 116 13.61 -11.80 18.39
CA ASP A 116 14.09 -13.12 18.80
C ASP A 116 13.59 -14.22 17.86
N GLU A 117 14.52 -14.82 17.11
CA GLU A 117 14.24 -15.91 16.17
C GLU A 117 13.92 -17.24 16.88
N SER A 118 14.39 -17.45 18.11
CA SER A 118 14.29 -18.74 18.79
C SER A 118 12.86 -19.11 19.20
N LYS A 119 11.96 -18.12 19.29
CA LYS A 119 10.54 -18.29 19.63
C LYS A 119 9.75 -19.11 18.61
N LEU A 120 10.25 -19.22 17.39
CA LEU A 120 9.57 -19.89 16.29
C LEU A 120 10.42 -21.06 15.79
N SER A 121 9.83 -22.26 15.73
CA SER A 121 10.42 -23.37 14.98
C SER A 121 10.16 -23.21 13.49
N ASP A 122 11.00 -23.80 12.65
CA ASP A 122 10.80 -23.79 11.18
C ASP A 122 9.48 -24.47 10.79
N SER A 123 9.09 -25.53 11.49
CA SER A 123 7.81 -26.22 11.27
C SER A 123 6.61 -25.34 11.56
N LEU A 124 6.66 -24.55 12.64
CA LEU A 124 5.60 -23.59 12.97
C LEU A 124 5.51 -22.52 11.89
N VAL A 125 6.64 -21.94 11.47
CA VAL A 125 6.66 -20.94 10.39
C VAL A 125 6.05 -21.50 9.10
N GLN A 126 6.44 -22.72 8.72
CA GLN A 126 5.89 -23.36 7.52
C GLN A 126 4.38 -23.62 7.64
N SER A 127 3.88 -23.98 8.83
CA SER A 127 2.44 -24.17 9.05
C SER A 127 1.61 -22.90 8.78
N TYR A 128 2.15 -21.70 9.07
CA TYR A 128 1.48 -20.44 8.74
C TYR A 128 1.39 -20.23 7.22
N HIS A 129 2.48 -20.51 6.51
CA HIS A 129 2.49 -20.45 5.05
C HIS A 129 1.41 -21.35 4.46
N ASP A 130 1.37 -22.62 4.88
CA ASP A 130 0.45 -23.60 4.32
C ASP A 130 -1.01 -23.29 4.69
N LYS A 131 -1.26 -22.81 5.91
CA LYS A 131 -2.58 -22.36 6.36
C LYS A 131 -3.15 -21.23 5.50
N TYR A 132 -2.33 -20.26 5.09
CA TYR A 132 -2.79 -19.09 4.36
C TYR A 132 -2.62 -19.18 2.84
N ARG A 133 -1.88 -20.17 2.34
CA ARG A 133 -1.64 -20.39 0.90
C ARG A 133 -2.92 -20.43 0.05
N PRO A 134 -4.04 -21.05 0.48
CA PRO A 134 -5.28 -21.04 -0.30
C PRO A 134 -5.84 -19.63 -0.58
N ARG A 135 -5.53 -18.66 0.29
CA ARG A 135 -6.01 -17.26 0.18
C ARG A 135 -5.22 -16.41 -0.81
N MET A 136 -4.19 -16.96 -1.46
CA MET A 136 -3.44 -16.21 -2.49
C MET A 136 -4.36 -15.72 -3.63
N LYS A 137 -5.37 -16.52 -4.00
CA LYS A 137 -6.35 -16.14 -5.03
C LYS A 137 -7.17 -14.90 -4.66
N GLU A 138 -7.51 -14.74 -3.38
CA GLU A 138 -8.21 -13.54 -2.88
C GLU A 138 -7.32 -12.30 -3.05
N MET A 139 -6.03 -12.44 -2.76
CA MET A 139 -5.05 -11.36 -2.89
C MET A 139 -4.78 -10.99 -4.35
N GLU A 140 -4.75 -11.97 -5.26
CA GLU A 140 -4.68 -11.73 -6.70
C GLU A 140 -5.89 -10.96 -7.19
N ALA A 141 -7.10 -11.41 -6.84
CA ALA A 141 -8.34 -10.73 -7.20
C ALA A 141 -8.38 -9.28 -6.70
N PHE A 142 -7.99 -9.06 -5.44
CA PHE A 142 -7.93 -7.71 -4.88
C PHE A 142 -6.91 -6.81 -5.60
N ASN A 143 -5.73 -7.33 -5.93
CA ASN A 143 -4.72 -6.55 -6.65
C ASN A 143 -5.14 -6.28 -8.10
N MET A 144 -5.85 -7.20 -8.75
CA MET A 144 -6.45 -6.95 -10.05
C MET A 144 -7.49 -5.83 -9.98
N LEU A 145 -8.35 -5.82 -8.97
CA LEU A 145 -9.30 -4.72 -8.74
C LEU A 145 -8.58 -3.38 -8.59
N LYS A 146 -7.44 -3.33 -7.88
CA LYS A 146 -6.63 -2.10 -7.75
C LYS A 146 -6.09 -1.63 -9.10
N VAL A 147 -5.65 -2.56 -9.95
CA VAL A 147 -5.16 -2.24 -11.29
C VAL A 147 -6.30 -1.73 -12.17
N SER A 148 -7.48 -2.35 -12.11
CA SER A 148 -8.67 -1.91 -12.84
C SER A 148 -9.12 -0.50 -12.45
N LEU A 149 -8.98 -0.11 -11.18
CA LEU A 149 -9.35 1.22 -10.69
C LEU A 149 -8.25 2.29 -10.86
N ALA A 150 -7.02 1.88 -11.16
CA ALA A 150 -5.89 2.80 -11.29
C ALA A 150 -6.10 3.92 -12.33
N PRO A 151 -6.64 3.65 -13.53
CA PRO A 151 -6.92 4.71 -14.51
C PRO A 151 -7.92 5.76 -14.01
N CYS A 152 -8.88 5.37 -13.16
CA CYS A 152 -9.82 6.31 -12.56
C CYS A 152 -9.10 7.26 -11.57
N ILE A 153 -8.18 6.72 -10.76
CA ILE A 153 -7.37 7.51 -9.83
C ILE A 153 -6.43 8.44 -10.61
N GLU A 154 -5.82 7.96 -11.68
CA GLU A 154 -5.02 8.77 -12.60
C GLU A 154 -5.84 9.91 -13.21
N GLY A 155 -7.03 9.60 -13.75
CA GLY A 155 -7.94 10.59 -14.31
C GLY A 155 -8.33 11.68 -13.31
N LEU A 156 -8.67 11.31 -12.08
CA LEU A 156 -8.95 12.28 -11.00
C LEU A 156 -7.76 13.20 -10.72
N ILE A 157 -6.54 12.65 -10.69
CA ILE A 157 -5.31 13.42 -10.49
C ILE A 157 -5.05 14.37 -11.67
N LEU A 158 -5.26 13.91 -12.90
CA LEU A 158 -5.04 14.71 -14.12
C LEU A 158 -6.08 15.84 -14.24
N LEU A 159 -7.34 15.58 -13.90
CA LEU A 159 -8.40 16.59 -13.87
C LEU A 159 -8.12 17.67 -12.83
N ASP A 160 -7.71 17.28 -11.62
CA ASP A 160 -7.31 18.23 -10.57
C ASP A 160 -6.14 19.10 -11.02
N ARG A 161 -5.13 18.51 -11.69
CA ARG A 161 -4.01 19.27 -12.26
C ARG A 161 -4.45 20.25 -13.32
N LEU A 162 -5.39 19.86 -14.18
CA LEU A 162 -5.94 20.77 -15.18
C LEU A 162 -6.65 21.96 -14.51
N CYS A 163 -7.44 21.70 -13.46
CA CYS A 163 -8.06 22.75 -12.66
C CYS A 163 -7.02 23.68 -12.03
N TYR A 164 -6.00 23.11 -11.40
CA TYR A 164 -4.88 23.87 -10.84
C TYR A 164 -4.22 24.78 -11.88
N LEU A 165 -3.91 24.26 -13.08
CA LEU A 165 -3.30 25.06 -14.14
C LEU A 165 -4.20 26.21 -14.61
N LYS A 166 -5.51 25.96 -14.74
CA LYS A 166 -6.49 27.00 -15.09
C LYS A 166 -6.55 28.11 -14.05
N GLU A 167 -6.50 27.75 -12.77
CA GLU A 167 -6.46 28.73 -11.67
C GLU A 167 -5.23 29.63 -11.80
N GLN A 168 -4.06 29.10 -12.17
CA GLN A 168 -2.85 29.92 -12.31
C GLN A 168 -2.84 30.84 -13.53
N VAL A 169 -3.43 30.42 -14.65
CA VAL A 169 -3.54 31.28 -15.85
C VAL A 169 -4.38 32.52 -15.55
N ASN A 170 -5.42 32.39 -14.73
CA ASN A 170 -6.27 33.52 -14.32
C ASN A 170 -5.58 34.49 -13.34
N HIS A 171 -4.39 34.16 -12.83
CA HIS A 171 -3.61 35.01 -11.92
C HIS A 171 -2.39 35.66 -12.61
N CYS A 172 -2.14 35.39 -13.89
CA CYS A 172 -1.12 36.12 -14.64
C CYS A 172 -1.67 37.52 -14.98
N PRO A 173 -0.98 38.63 -14.66
CA PRO A 173 -1.40 39.95 -15.11
C PRO A 173 -1.48 39.91 -16.64
N GLN A 174 -2.63 40.26 -17.20
CA GLN A 174 -2.69 40.58 -18.61
C GLN A 174 -1.69 41.72 -18.83
N GLY A 175 -0.63 41.46 -19.60
CA GLY A 175 0.33 42.50 -19.98
C GLY A 175 -0.42 43.65 -20.65
N PRO A 176 0.11 44.88 -20.59
CA PRO A 176 -0.61 46.05 -21.09
C PRO A 176 -1.03 45.83 -22.54
N GLU A 177 -2.33 45.97 -22.80
CA GLU A 177 -2.88 45.99 -24.15
C GLU A 177 -2.25 47.19 -24.89
N GLY A 178 -1.47 46.89 -25.93
CA GLY A 178 -0.84 47.87 -26.82
C GLY A 178 -1.64 48.07 -28.09
#